data_AF-A0AAU9HSG5-F1
#
_entry.id   AF-A0AAU9HSG5-F1
#
_cell.length_a   1.000
_cell.length_b   1.000
_cell.length_c   1.000
_cell.angle_alpha   90.00
_cell.angle_beta   90.00
_cell.angle_gamma   90.00
#
_symmetry.space_group_name_H-M   'P 1'
#
loop_
_entity.id
_entity.type
_entity.pdbx_description
1 polymer ?
#
loop_
_entity_poly.entity_id
_entity_poly.type
_entity_poly.pdbx_seq_one_letter_code
_entity_poly.pdbx_strand_id
1 'polypeptide(L)'
;MALRALLSVSLLASVACGLLACGKQATPDSHPDSAAAAPHAPAGVAAAPVPPVPSVPSVPSMDGATQVASKGERPTLMVTSTSGTVSCDGHNVDLTGQNANLVLKGDCGTIAVLGQHAIVQIERAEAVRMVGNDAQVTLAGDASTIELFSRTSTLKARRIGTLLVPGDDNQVQAQAIGSATLHGRGNRITQQSGTAMVNDYGSNNQISTR
;
A
#
# COMPACT_ATOMS: atom_id res chain seq x y z
N MET A 1 54.62 3.27 -19.89
CA MET A 1 55.22 4.29 -18.97
C MET A 1 54.07 5.02 -18.32
N ALA A 2 53.88 5.18 -17.02
CA ALA A 2 54.47 4.71 -15.76
C ALA A 2 53.34 4.96 -14.72
N LEU A 3 52.92 3.98 -13.92
CA LEU A 3 53.43 3.58 -12.60
C LEU A 3 53.10 4.54 -11.43
N ARG A 4 52.46 3.97 -10.38
CA ARG A 4 52.34 4.38 -8.95
C ARG A 4 51.28 5.44 -8.61
N ALA A 5 50.57 5.41 -7.48
CA ALA A 5 50.82 4.87 -6.13
C ALA A 5 49.46 4.47 -5.46
N LEU A 6 49.32 3.29 -4.84
CA LEU A 6 49.50 3.01 -3.39
C LEU A 6 48.80 3.99 -2.45
N LEU A 7 47.73 3.54 -1.77
CA LEU A 7 47.53 3.80 -0.34
C LEU A 7 46.50 2.85 0.28
N SER A 8 47.05 2.02 1.16
CA SER A 8 46.47 1.14 2.16
C SER A 8 45.66 1.90 3.22
N VAL A 9 44.50 1.37 3.62
CA VAL A 9 43.92 1.61 4.96
C VAL A 9 43.39 0.31 5.54
N SER A 10 43.71 0.17 6.82
CA SER A 10 43.74 -0.98 7.68
C SER A 10 42.37 -1.42 8.24
N LEU A 11 42.26 -2.72 8.46
CA LEU A 11 41.90 -3.38 9.74
C LEU A 11 40.63 -2.90 10.48
N LEU A 12 39.57 -3.70 10.44
CA LEU A 12 38.55 -3.74 11.49
C LEU A 12 38.21 -5.21 11.80
N ALA A 13 38.70 -5.66 12.95
CA ALA A 13 38.34 -6.91 13.59
C ALA A 13 36.88 -6.86 14.04
N SER A 14 36.09 -7.90 13.73
CA SER A 14 34.74 -8.06 14.26
C SER A 14 34.63 -9.40 15.00
N VAL A 15 34.71 -9.27 16.32
CA VAL A 15 34.15 -10.06 17.42
C VAL A 15 33.40 -11.35 17.02
N ALA A 16 33.96 -12.48 17.45
CA ALA A 16 33.30 -13.78 17.45
C ALA A 16 32.56 -14.04 18.77
N CYS A 17 31.28 -14.39 18.63
CA CYS A 17 30.56 -15.48 19.28
C CYS A 17 30.84 -15.81 20.75
N GLY A 18 29.80 -15.69 21.59
CA GLY A 18 29.75 -16.30 22.92
C GLY A 18 28.30 -16.51 23.37
N LEU A 19 27.75 -17.68 23.04
CA LEU A 19 26.50 -18.20 23.59
C LEU A 19 26.63 -18.39 25.11
N LEU A 20 25.60 -17.99 25.85
CA LEU A 20 25.32 -18.56 27.17
C LEU A 20 23.82 -18.83 27.27
N ALA A 21 23.49 -20.09 27.00
CA ALA A 21 22.25 -20.73 27.39
C ALA A 21 22.37 -21.20 28.85
N CYS A 22 21.39 -20.82 29.67
CA CYS A 22 20.96 -21.46 30.92
C CYS A 22 19.54 -20.91 31.12
N GLY A 23 18.45 -21.67 31.12
CA GLY A 23 18.24 -23.00 31.67
C GLY A 23 17.16 -22.88 32.75
N LYS A 24 16.22 -23.85 32.74
CA LYS A 24 15.14 -24.15 33.70
C LYS A 24 13.76 -23.58 33.36
N GLN A 25 12.64 -24.26 33.61
CA GLN A 25 12.23 -25.67 33.58
C GLN A 25 10.72 -25.66 33.85
N ALA A 26 9.99 -26.52 33.14
CA ALA A 26 8.71 -27.18 33.46
C ALA A 26 7.71 -26.56 34.47
N THR A 27 6.43 -26.50 34.05
CA THR A 27 5.35 -27.33 34.63
C THR A 27 4.15 -27.42 33.66
N PRO A 28 3.62 -28.62 33.41
CA PRO A 28 2.31 -28.84 32.79
C PRO A 28 1.27 -29.17 33.86
N ASP A 29 0.10 -28.53 33.83
CA ASP A 29 -1.12 -28.89 34.59
C ASP A 29 -2.15 -27.76 34.35
N SER A 30 -3.44 -27.92 34.09
CA SER A 30 -4.31 -29.06 33.82
C SER A 30 -5.61 -28.44 33.24
N HIS A 31 -6.21 -29.06 32.22
CA HIS A 31 -7.62 -28.82 31.86
C HIS A 31 -8.50 -29.58 32.86
N PRO A 32 -9.65 -29.01 33.26
CA PRO A 32 -10.88 -29.70 32.89
C PRO A 32 -12.01 -28.79 32.41
N ASP A 33 -12.85 -29.41 31.60
CA ASP A 33 -14.13 -28.98 31.06
C ASP A 33 -15.04 -28.18 32.01
N SER A 34 -15.75 -27.20 31.44
CA SER A 34 -17.19 -27.09 31.68
C SER A 34 -17.90 -26.45 30.49
N ALA A 35 -18.70 -27.31 29.87
CA ALA A 35 -19.60 -27.02 28.78
C ALA A 35 -20.83 -26.20 29.22
N ALA A 36 -21.39 -25.50 28.23
CA ALA A 36 -22.81 -25.26 28.01
C ALA A 36 -23.63 -24.58 29.13
N ALA A 37 -23.91 -23.29 28.93
CA ALA A 37 -25.17 -22.69 29.37
C ALA A 37 -25.96 -22.23 28.13
N ALA A 38 -27.08 -22.92 27.89
CA ALA A 38 -28.00 -22.66 26.80
C ALA A 38 -28.71 -21.30 26.95
N PRO A 39 -29.12 -20.65 25.84
CA PRO A 39 -29.89 -19.42 25.87
C PRO A 39 -31.34 -19.66 26.31
N HIS A 40 -31.80 -18.89 27.29
CA HIS A 40 -33.20 -18.84 27.68
C HIS A 40 -34.01 -18.02 26.65
N ALA A 41 -35.00 -18.68 26.04
CA ALA A 41 -36.04 -18.03 25.24
C ALA A 41 -37.19 -17.56 26.13
N PRO A 42 -37.71 -16.33 25.96
CA PRO A 42 -39.07 -16.02 26.34
C PRO A 42 -40.01 -16.26 25.15
N ALA A 43 -41.08 -16.99 25.45
CA ALA A 43 -42.19 -17.25 24.55
C ALA A 43 -43.05 -15.99 24.31
N GLY A 44 -43.55 -15.88 23.08
CA GLY A 44 -44.88 -15.35 22.79
C GLY A 44 -45.04 -13.83 22.77
N VAL A 45 -44.83 -13.22 21.60
CA VAL A 45 -45.60 -12.02 21.22
C VAL A 45 -46.24 -12.30 19.87
N ALA A 46 -47.57 -12.26 19.87
CA ALA A 46 -48.43 -12.50 18.72
C ALA A 46 -48.08 -11.56 17.55
N ALA A 47 -48.04 -12.11 16.33
CA ALA A 47 -47.93 -11.34 15.11
C ALA A 47 -49.20 -10.49 14.92
N ALA A 48 -49.05 -9.17 15.03
CA ALA A 48 -50.06 -8.21 14.61
C ALA A 48 -50.08 -8.13 13.05
N PRO A 49 -51.23 -7.85 12.41
CA PRO A 49 -51.29 -7.74 10.96
C PRO A 49 -50.52 -6.51 10.48
N VAL A 50 -49.69 -6.68 9.44
CA VAL A 50 -49.02 -5.57 8.75
C VAL A 50 -50.07 -4.79 7.96
N PRO A 51 -50.21 -3.46 8.12
CA PRO A 51 -51.10 -2.66 7.28
C PRO A 51 -50.57 -2.60 5.83
N PRO A 52 -51.44 -2.51 4.81
CA PRO A 52 -51.00 -2.36 3.43
C PRO A 52 -50.29 -1.02 3.24
N VAL A 53 -49.08 -1.06 2.66
CA VAL A 53 -48.30 0.13 2.30
C VAL A 53 -48.97 0.82 1.10
N PRO A 54 -49.22 2.14 1.13
CA PRO A 54 -49.81 2.85 0.01
C PRO A 54 -48.85 2.88 -1.19
N SER A 55 -49.40 2.68 -2.39
CA SER A 55 -48.68 2.73 -3.66
C SER A 55 -48.05 4.12 -3.86
N VAL A 56 -46.72 4.17 -4.00
CA VAL A 56 -46.01 5.40 -4.39
C VAL A 56 -46.30 5.75 -5.85
N PRO A 57 -46.53 7.04 -6.19
CA PRO A 57 -46.78 7.46 -7.56
C PRO A 57 -45.52 7.34 -8.43
N SER A 58 -45.70 6.94 -9.68
CA SER A 58 -44.65 6.94 -10.70
C SER A 58 -44.12 8.36 -10.94
N VAL A 59 -42.83 8.59 -10.70
CA VAL A 59 -42.17 9.85 -11.05
C VAL A 59 -41.87 9.90 -12.56
N PRO A 60 -42.04 11.05 -13.23
CA PRO A 60 -41.77 11.18 -14.66
C PRO A 60 -40.27 11.15 -14.97
N SER A 61 -39.91 10.51 -16.09
CA SER A 61 -38.57 10.53 -16.67
C SER A 61 -38.10 11.97 -16.90
N MET A 62 -37.01 12.37 -16.24
CA MET A 62 -36.22 13.53 -16.62
C MET A 62 -34.98 13.07 -17.37
N ASP A 63 -35.00 13.26 -18.69
CA ASP A 63 -33.81 13.26 -19.54
C ASP A 63 -32.90 14.41 -19.09
N GLY A 64 -31.70 14.07 -18.63
CA GLY A 64 -30.71 15.06 -18.21
C GLY A 64 -29.84 14.67 -17.01
N ALA A 65 -29.54 13.39 -16.83
CA ALA A 65 -28.43 13.01 -15.98
C ALA A 65 -27.14 13.15 -16.80
N THR A 66 -26.35 14.19 -16.50
CA THR A 66 -24.91 14.18 -16.75
C THR A 66 -24.39 12.83 -16.28
N GLN A 67 -24.02 11.96 -17.22
CA GLN A 67 -23.34 10.71 -16.91
C GLN A 67 -22.05 11.08 -16.20
N VAL A 68 -22.06 11.03 -14.86
CA VAL A 68 -20.85 10.69 -14.14
C VAL A 68 -20.51 9.32 -14.68
N ALA A 69 -19.49 9.26 -15.56
CA ALA A 69 -18.98 8.01 -16.07
C ALA A 69 -18.56 7.19 -14.87
N SER A 70 -19.45 6.32 -14.39
CA SER A 70 -19.05 5.14 -13.65
C SER A 70 -18.19 4.37 -14.63
N LYS A 71 -16.87 4.61 -14.60
CA LYS A 71 -15.91 3.67 -15.18
C LYS A 71 -16.37 2.32 -14.67
N GLY A 72 -16.87 1.47 -15.57
CA GLY A 72 -17.22 0.11 -15.21
C GLY A 72 -16.04 -0.53 -14.48
N GLU A 73 -16.34 -1.42 -13.53
CA GLU A 73 -15.33 -2.19 -12.78
C GLU A 73 -14.25 -2.69 -13.76
N ARG A 74 -13.01 -2.23 -13.59
CA ARG A 74 -11.90 -2.67 -14.42
C ARG A 74 -11.54 -4.10 -14.01
N PRO A 75 -11.43 -5.06 -14.94
CA PRO A 75 -11.00 -6.41 -14.61
C PRO A 75 -9.61 -6.41 -13.96
N THR A 76 -9.35 -7.36 -13.06
CA THR A 76 -8.07 -7.45 -12.36
C THR A 76 -7.18 -8.53 -12.97
N LEU A 77 -5.96 -8.15 -13.32
CA LEU A 77 -4.89 -9.04 -13.76
C LEU A 77 -4.05 -9.47 -12.55
N MET A 78 -4.03 -10.77 -12.27
CA MET A 78 -3.14 -11.35 -11.27
C MET A 78 -1.75 -11.57 -11.89
N VAL A 79 -0.71 -11.02 -11.28
CA VAL A 79 0.68 -11.16 -11.71
C VAL A 79 1.47 -11.84 -10.60
N THR A 80 1.94 -13.05 -10.87
CA THR A 80 2.81 -13.83 -9.96
C THR A 80 4.23 -14.01 -10.51
N SER A 81 4.49 -13.50 -11.72
CA SER A 81 5.82 -13.52 -12.31
C SER A 81 6.78 -12.64 -11.52
N THR A 82 8.00 -13.13 -11.31
CA THR A 82 9.06 -12.38 -10.63
C THR A 82 9.84 -11.48 -11.58
N SER A 83 9.67 -11.60 -12.90
CA SER A 83 10.25 -10.64 -13.83
C SER A 83 9.52 -10.55 -15.17
N GLY A 84 9.78 -9.49 -15.92
CA GLY A 84 9.30 -9.31 -17.29
C GLY A 84 8.46 -8.05 -17.50
N THR A 85 7.71 -8.04 -18.60
CA THR A 85 6.81 -6.95 -18.96
C THR A 85 5.37 -7.46 -18.96
N VAL A 86 4.46 -6.68 -18.38
CA VAL A 86 3.03 -6.98 -18.31
C VAL A 86 2.27 -5.80 -18.90
N SER A 87 1.41 -6.07 -19.88
CA SER A 87 0.42 -5.08 -20.35
C SER A 87 -0.78 -5.08 -19.40
N CYS A 88 -1.12 -3.90 -18.89
CA CYS A 88 -2.23 -3.68 -17.97
C CYS A 88 -3.37 -2.89 -18.62
N ASP A 89 -3.34 -2.66 -19.94
CA ASP A 89 -4.27 -1.79 -20.67
C ASP A 89 -5.73 -2.04 -20.29
N GLY A 90 -6.35 -1.11 -19.55
CA GLY A 90 -7.74 -1.28 -19.12
C GLY A 90 -7.96 -2.01 -17.78
N HIS A 91 -6.92 -2.60 -17.19
CA HIS A 91 -7.01 -3.53 -16.07
C HIS A 91 -6.47 -2.94 -14.75
N ASN A 92 -7.01 -3.41 -13.64
CA ASN A 92 -6.34 -3.36 -12.35
C ASN A 92 -5.24 -4.44 -12.33
N VAL A 93 -4.20 -4.24 -11.53
CA VAL A 93 -3.09 -5.20 -11.41
C VAL A 93 -2.92 -5.56 -9.94
N ASP A 94 -2.90 -6.84 -9.64
CA ASP A 94 -2.46 -7.35 -8.35
C ASP A 94 -1.14 -8.11 -8.57
N LEU A 95 -0.06 -7.52 -8.10
CA LEU A 95 1.25 -8.10 -8.13
C LEU A 95 1.56 -8.72 -6.76
N THR A 96 1.65 -10.04 -6.72
CA THR A 96 2.08 -10.76 -5.51
C THR A 96 3.37 -11.52 -5.78
N GLY A 97 4.41 -11.23 -5.00
CA GLY A 97 5.68 -11.94 -5.12
C GLY A 97 6.83 -11.28 -4.36
N GLN A 98 7.95 -11.98 -4.27
CA GLN A 98 9.19 -11.44 -3.68
C GLN A 98 10.24 -11.28 -4.77
N ASN A 99 11.10 -10.28 -4.64
CA ASN A 99 12.18 -10.00 -5.59
C ASN A 99 11.67 -9.81 -7.03
N ALA A 100 10.48 -9.22 -7.18
CA ALA A 100 9.88 -8.99 -8.48
C ALA A 100 10.62 -7.87 -9.23
N ASN A 101 10.82 -8.00 -10.54
CA ASN A 101 11.40 -6.98 -11.42
C ASN A 101 10.55 -6.83 -12.67
N LEU A 102 9.57 -5.95 -12.61
CA LEU A 102 8.50 -5.87 -13.60
C LEU A 102 8.39 -4.48 -14.24
N VAL A 103 7.98 -4.50 -15.51
CA VAL A 103 7.57 -3.30 -16.25
C VAL A 103 6.09 -3.43 -16.59
N LEU A 104 5.28 -2.54 -16.04
CA LEU A 104 3.85 -2.44 -16.32
C LEU A 104 3.60 -1.41 -17.42
N LYS A 105 3.05 -1.87 -18.54
CA LYS A 105 2.84 -1.10 -19.77
C LYS A 105 1.37 -0.83 -20.00
N GLY A 106 1.06 0.36 -20.52
CA GLY A 106 -0.30 0.77 -20.82
C GLY A 106 -0.95 1.64 -19.76
N ASP A 107 -2.25 1.84 -19.93
CA ASP A 107 -3.11 2.56 -18.97
C ASP A 107 -3.59 1.61 -17.87
N CYS A 108 -2.82 1.47 -16.79
CA CYS A 108 -3.25 0.67 -15.64
C CYS A 108 -4.34 1.40 -14.84
N GLY A 109 -5.22 0.64 -14.19
CA GLY A 109 -6.12 1.15 -13.15
C GLY A 109 -5.41 1.27 -11.81
N THR A 110 -5.96 0.58 -10.83
CA THR A 110 -5.33 0.41 -9.53
C THR A 110 -4.27 -0.69 -9.61
N ILE A 111 -3.07 -0.40 -9.12
CA ILE A 111 -2.00 -1.38 -8.99
C ILE A 111 -1.81 -1.65 -7.50
N ALA A 112 -2.03 -2.88 -7.08
CA ALA A 112 -1.64 -3.39 -5.77
C ALA A 112 -0.31 -4.15 -5.92
N VAL A 113 0.70 -3.75 -5.14
CA VAL A 113 1.98 -4.46 -5.04
C VAL A 113 2.09 -5.04 -3.64
N LEU A 114 2.00 -6.37 -3.54
CA LEU A 114 2.17 -7.13 -2.32
C LEU A 114 3.47 -7.94 -2.40
N GLY A 115 4.51 -7.50 -1.70
CA GLY A 115 5.80 -8.13 -1.85
C GLY A 115 6.96 -7.45 -1.15
N GLN A 116 8.11 -8.11 -1.16
CA GLN A 116 9.36 -7.55 -0.65
C GLN A 116 10.39 -7.46 -1.76
N HIS A 117 11.27 -6.45 -1.71
CA HIS A 117 12.35 -6.27 -2.67
C HIS A 117 11.88 -6.16 -4.13
N ALA A 118 10.68 -5.61 -4.34
CA ALA A 118 10.10 -5.46 -5.67
C ALA A 118 10.65 -4.21 -6.36
N ILE A 119 11.04 -4.33 -7.63
CA ILE A 119 11.36 -3.24 -8.54
C ILE A 119 10.26 -3.19 -9.60
N VAL A 120 9.45 -2.14 -9.60
CA VAL A 120 8.33 -2.01 -10.53
C VAL A 120 8.41 -0.67 -11.27
N GLN A 121 8.44 -0.76 -12.59
CA GLN A 121 8.35 0.41 -13.47
C GLN A 121 6.95 0.46 -14.05
N ILE A 122 6.27 1.60 -13.92
CA ILE A 122 4.87 1.77 -14.28
C ILE A 122 4.76 2.93 -15.26
N GLU A 123 4.16 2.69 -16.41
CA GLU A 123 3.95 3.74 -17.40
C GLU A 123 2.87 4.73 -16.97
N ARG A 124 1.65 4.25 -16.73
CA ARG A 124 0.51 5.04 -16.23
C ARG A 124 -0.32 4.20 -15.26
N ALA A 125 -0.83 4.82 -14.20
CA ALA A 125 -1.71 4.18 -13.24
C ALA A 125 -2.62 5.23 -12.59
N GLU A 126 -3.87 4.87 -12.36
CA GLU A 126 -4.80 5.75 -11.66
C GLU A 126 -4.51 5.78 -10.15
N ALA A 127 -4.20 4.63 -9.58
CA ALA A 127 -3.83 4.49 -8.18
C ALA A 127 -2.74 3.42 -7.98
N VAL A 128 -1.89 3.62 -6.98
CA VAL A 128 -0.87 2.65 -6.59
C VAL A 128 -0.96 2.39 -5.09
N ARG A 129 -1.07 1.12 -4.71
CA ARG A 129 -1.03 0.68 -3.33
C ARG A 129 0.12 -0.29 -3.14
N MET A 130 1.05 0.07 -2.27
CA MET A 130 2.22 -0.74 -1.96
C MET A 130 2.10 -1.31 -0.55
N VAL A 131 2.28 -2.62 -0.43
CA VAL A 131 2.33 -3.36 0.82
C VAL A 131 3.56 -4.25 0.83
N GLY A 132 4.44 -4.03 1.81
CA GLY A 132 5.66 -4.82 2.01
C GLY A 132 6.90 -3.94 2.16
N ASN A 133 8.10 -4.51 2.04
CA ASN A 133 9.32 -3.79 2.44
C ASN A 133 10.33 -3.71 1.28
N ASP A 134 11.19 -2.70 1.34
CA ASP A 134 12.37 -2.56 0.48
C ASP A 134 12.05 -2.54 -1.02
N ALA A 135 10.90 -1.98 -1.39
CA ALA A 135 10.48 -1.88 -2.77
C ALA A 135 10.94 -0.58 -3.44
N GLN A 136 11.09 -0.61 -4.76
CA GLN A 136 11.40 0.53 -5.62
C GLN A 136 10.34 0.63 -6.71
N VAL A 137 9.53 1.68 -6.67
CA VAL A 137 8.50 1.93 -7.68
C VAL A 137 8.80 3.23 -8.42
N THR A 138 8.79 3.16 -9.74
CA THR A 138 8.90 4.33 -10.62
C THR A 138 7.66 4.43 -11.48
N LEU A 139 6.85 5.46 -11.26
CA LEU A 139 5.69 5.81 -12.05
C LEU A 139 6.04 6.98 -12.98
N ALA A 140 6.01 6.75 -14.29
CA ALA A 140 6.28 7.79 -15.28
C ALA A 140 5.10 8.78 -15.43
N GLY A 141 3.88 8.28 -15.24
CA GLY A 141 2.63 9.05 -15.31
C GLY A 141 2.28 9.83 -14.04
N ASP A 142 1.07 10.38 -14.06
CA ASP A 142 0.42 10.94 -12.87
C ASP A 142 -0.41 9.84 -12.20
N ALA A 143 -0.55 9.92 -10.88
CA ALA A 143 -1.50 9.11 -10.13
C ALA A 143 -2.41 10.01 -9.29
N SER A 144 -3.68 9.63 -9.21
CA SER A 144 -4.66 10.29 -8.35
C SER A 144 -4.34 10.01 -6.88
N THR A 145 -4.04 8.75 -6.56
CA THR A 145 -3.77 8.31 -5.19
C THR A 145 -2.60 7.35 -5.14
N ILE A 146 -1.71 7.54 -4.17
CA ILE A 146 -0.68 6.57 -3.84
C ILE A 146 -0.69 6.27 -2.34
N GLU A 147 -0.71 4.99 -1.99
CA GLU A 147 -0.70 4.50 -0.62
C GLU A 147 0.53 3.65 -0.35
N LEU A 148 1.31 4.02 0.66
CA LEU A 148 2.56 3.36 1.03
C LEU A 148 2.43 2.72 2.42
N PHE A 149 1.92 1.50 2.46
CA PHE A 149 1.94 0.64 3.66
C PHE A 149 3.27 -0.11 3.78
N SER A 150 4.35 0.49 3.28
CA SER A 150 5.65 -0.13 3.11
C SER A 150 6.67 0.35 4.12
N ARG A 151 7.79 -0.38 4.23
CA ARG A 151 8.97 0.14 4.93
C ARG A 151 10.17 0.23 4.01
N THR A 152 11.04 1.20 4.30
CA THR A 152 12.33 1.36 3.61
C THR A 152 12.23 1.37 2.08
N SER A 153 11.08 1.81 1.55
CA SER A 153 10.79 1.75 0.11
C SER A 153 10.99 3.10 -0.56
N THR A 154 11.28 3.07 -1.86
CA THR A 154 11.44 4.27 -2.69
C THR A 154 10.33 4.36 -3.71
N LEU A 155 9.70 5.53 -3.80
CA LEU A 155 8.71 5.88 -4.81
C LEU A 155 9.19 7.08 -5.60
N LYS A 156 9.16 6.97 -6.94
CA LYS A 156 9.31 8.07 -7.87
C LYS A 156 8.03 8.23 -8.69
N ALA A 157 7.49 9.43 -8.78
CA ALA A 157 6.30 9.72 -9.57
C ALA A 157 6.40 11.08 -10.25
N ARG A 158 5.62 11.32 -11.31
CA ARG A 158 5.50 12.67 -11.89
C ARG A 158 4.63 13.55 -11.00
N ARG A 159 3.31 13.41 -11.04
CA ARG A 159 2.41 14.08 -10.08
C ARG A 159 1.62 13.08 -9.26
N ILE A 160 1.40 13.44 -8.00
CA ILE A 160 0.57 12.69 -7.08
C ILE A 160 -0.55 13.61 -6.60
N GLY A 161 -1.81 13.23 -6.78
CA GLY A 161 -2.94 13.96 -6.21
C GLY A 161 -2.92 13.86 -4.69
N THR A 162 -3.13 12.65 -4.18
CA THR A 162 -3.13 12.31 -2.76
C THR A 162 -2.07 11.26 -2.45
N LEU A 163 -1.21 11.56 -1.49
CA LEU A 163 -0.21 10.64 -0.97
C LEU A 163 -0.57 10.23 0.47
N LEU A 164 -0.72 8.94 0.72
CA LEU A 164 -0.91 8.38 2.06
C LEU A 164 0.32 7.55 2.41
N VAL A 165 0.97 7.86 3.53
CA VAL A 165 2.16 7.14 4.01
C VAL A 165 1.94 6.60 5.42
N PRO A 166 1.20 5.49 5.57
CA PRO A 166 1.11 4.77 6.85
C PRO A 166 2.40 4.08 7.26
N GLY A 167 3.24 3.71 6.28
CA GLY A 167 4.49 2.99 6.50
C GLY A 167 5.66 3.87 6.96
N ASP A 168 6.80 3.24 7.20
CA ASP A 168 7.97 3.87 7.83
C ASP A 168 9.18 3.96 6.91
N ASP A 169 10.03 4.96 7.12
CA ASP A 169 11.35 5.09 6.50
C ASP A 169 11.31 5.07 4.96
N ASN A 170 10.18 5.48 4.36
CA ASN A 170 10.01 5.53 2.92
C ASN A 170 10.58 6.81 2.33
N GLN A 171 11.06 6.74 1.10
CA GLN A 171 11.54 7.88 0.32
C GLN A 171 10.62 8.13 -0.86
N VAL A 172 10.00 9.31 -0.91
CA VAL A 172 9.13 9.72 -2.01
C VAL A 172 9.75 10.89 -2.75
N GLN A 173 9.87 10.76 -4.06
CA GLN A 173 10.31 11.82 -4.96
C GLN A 173 9.25 12.05 -6.03
N ALA A 174 8.69 13.26 -6.08
CA ALA A 174 7.69 13.61 -7.08
C ALA A 174 7.99 14.97 -7.73
N GLN A 175 7.48 15.21 -8.93
CA GLN A 175 7.49 16.57 -9.50
C GLN A 175 6.57 17.49 -8.70
N ALA A 176 5.37 17.03 -8.36
CA ALA A 176 4.41 17.77 -7.54
C ALA A 176 3.50 16.82 -6.74
N ILE A 177 3.09 17.25 -5.55
CA ILE A 177 2.15 16.53 -4.69
C ILE A 177 1.03 17.49 -4.30
N GLY A 178 -0.23 17.07 -4.44
CA GLY A 178 -1.39 17.88 -4.02
C GLY A 178 -1.56 17.90 -2.51
N SER A 179 -1.76 16.72 -1.91
CA SER A 179 -1.83 16.55 -0.46
C SER A 179 -1.08 15.30 0.00
N ALA A 180 -0.50 15.35 1.20
CA ALA A 180 0.16 14.23 1.83
C ALA A 180 -0.34 14.03 3.26
N THR A 181 -0.68 12.79 3.62
CA THR A 181 -0.95 12.40 5.01
C THR A 181 0.06 11.34 5.44
N LEU A 182 0.76 11.60 6.54
CA LEU A 182 1.80 10.72 7.06
C LEU A 182 1.37 10.23 8.44
N HIS A 183 1.39 8.91 8.64
CA HIS A 183 1.17 8.30 9.96
C HIS A 183 2.40 7.55 10.46
N GLY A 184 3.23 7.04 9.56
CA GLY A 184 4.48 6.37 9.94
C GLY A 184 5.60 7.33 10.31
N ARG A 185 6.78 6.78 10.55
CA ARG A 185 7.96 7.53 11.00
C ARG A 185 9.08 7.57 9.96
N GLY A 186 9.95 8.57 10.04
CA GLY A 186 11.20 8.61 9.27
C GLY A 186 11.01 8.74 7.76
N ASN A 187 9.81 9.05 7.28
CA ASN A 187 9.54 9.18 5.86
C ASN A 187 10.15 10.48 5.32
N ARG A 188 10.75 10.40 4.13
CA ARG A 188 11.35 11.54 3.43
C ARG A 188 10.61 11.82 2.14
N ILE A 189 9.92 12.95 2.07
CA ILE A 189 9.17 13.39 0.90
C ILE A 189 9.89 14.59 0.26
N THR A 190 10.20 14.48 -1.02
CA THR A 190 10.76 15.57 -1.83
C THR A 190 9.87 15.83 -3.03
N GLN A 191 9.41 17.06 -3.19
CA GLN A 191 8.71 17.52 -4.40
C GLN A 191 9.55 18.56 -5.15
N GLN A 192 9.45 18.62 -6.48
CA GLN A 192 10.22 19.60 -7.27
C GLN A 192 9.51 20.95 -7.40
N SER A 193 8.19 20.95 -7.29
CA SER A 193 7.37 22.13 -7.53
C SER A 193 6.10 22.07 -6.69
N GLY A 194 5.51 23.24 -6.48
CA GLY A 194 4.30 23.39 -5.67
C GLY A 194 4.54 23.27 -4.18
N THR A 195 3.44 23.24 -3.43
CA THR A 195 3.44 23.09 -1.98
C THR A 195 2.30 22.16 -1.61
N ALA A 196 2.63 20.90 -1.33
CA ALA A 196 1.68 19.92 -0.82
C ALA A 196 0.99 20.42 0.46
N MET A 197 -0.31 20.17 0.58
CA MET A 197 -1.02 20.25 1.86
C MET A 197 -0.65 19.03 2.70
N VAL A 198 0.07 19.23 3.82
CA VAL A 198 0.62 18.13 4.61
C VAL A 198 -0.07 18.02 5.97
N ASN A 199 -0.58 16.82 6.25
CA ASN A 199 -1.01 16.41 7.59
C ASN A 199 -0.05 15.33 8.08
N ASP A 200 0.82 15.67 9.03
CA ASP A 200 1.77 14.73 9.62
C ASP A 200 1.33 14.35 11.04
N TYR A 201 0.89 13.11 11.20
CA TYR A 201 0.52 12.48 12.47
C TYR A 201 1.60 11.53 12.98
N GLY A 202 2.71 11.42 12.26
CA GLY A 202 3.82 10.51 12.55
C GLY A 202 4.95 11.18 13.34
N SER A 203 6.17 10.69 13.16
CA SER A 203 7.36 11.24 13.83
C SER A 203 8.59 11.22 12.93
N ASN A 204 9.46 12.22 13.07
CA ASN A 204 10.72 12.32 12.32
C ASN A 204 10.56 12.29 10.79
N ASN A 205 9.39 12.68 10.28
CA ASN A 205 9.19 12.81 8.84
C ASN A 205 9.83 14.10 8.33
N GLN A 206 10.34 14.07 7.11
CA GLN A 206 11.02 15.18 6.46
C GLN A 206 10.33 15.49 5.14
N ILE A 207 9.80 16.70 5.00
CA ILE A 207 9.15 17.15 3.77
C ILE A 207 9.92 18.36 3.23
N SER A 208 10.30 18.33 1.96
CA SER A 208 11.02 19.42 1.32
C SER A 208 10.59 19.64 -0.13
N THR A 209 10.77 20.87 -0.60
CA THR A 209 10.64 21.25 -2.01
C THR A 209 12.02 21.62 -2.54
N ARG A 210 12.40 21.15 -3.74
CA ARG A 210 13.74 21.38 -4.34
C ARG A 210 13.69 21.80 -5.80
#